data_AF-A0A920A4E0-F1
#
_entry.id   AF-A0A920A4E0-F1
#
_cell.length_a   1.000
_cell.length_b   1.000
_cell.length_c   1.000
_cell.angle_alpha   90.00
_cell.angle_beta   90.00
_cell.angle_gamma   90.00
#
_symmetry.space_group_name_H-M   'P 1'
#
loop_
_entity.id
_entity.type
_entity.pdbx_description
1 polymer ?
#
loop_
_entity_poly.entity_id
_entity_poly.type
_entity_poly.pdbx_seq_one_letter_code
_entity_poly.pdbx_strand_id
1 'polypeptide(L)' 'MKIKSVTDFGVFVELDGGIDGLIHHSEIDVGTQTIQDMYQVGEEVTVSISGMDSERERISLSLVS' A
#
# COMPACT_ATOMS: atom_id res chain seq x y z
N MET A 1 0.76 -9.19 4.89
CA MET A 1 -0.49 -8.48 4.55
C MET A 1 -0.70 -8.58 3.05
N LYS A 2 -1.93 -8.53 2.54
CA LYS A 2 -2.18 -8.80 1.11
C LYS A 2 -2.59 -7.56 0.35
N ILE A 3 -2.09 -7.43 -0.87
CA ILE A 3 -2.51 -6.37 -1.80
C ILE A 3 -3.95 -6.62 -2.22
N LYS A 4 -4.81 -5.63 -1.96
CA LYS A 4 -6.22 -5.63 -2.34
C LYS A 4 -6.44 -5.02 -3.72
N SER A 5 -5.73 -3.93 -4.01
CA SER A 5 -5.78 -3.27 -5.32
C SER A 5 -4.52 -2.45 -5.58
N VAL A 6 -4.15 -2.32 -6.85
CA VAL A 6 -3.03 -1.49 -7.30
C VAL A 6 -3.57 -0.41 -8.23
N THR A 7 -3.13 0.83 -8.03
CA THR A 7 -3.49 1.98 -8.86
C THR A 7 -2.23 2.78 -9.21
N ASP A 8 -2.35 3.71 -10.15
CA ASP A 8 -1.22 4.57 -10.55
C ASP A 8 -0.71 5.48 -9.44
N PHE A 9 -1.54 5.77 -8.44
CA PHE A 9 -1.20 6.67 -7.33
C PHE A 9 -0.80 5.91 -6.05
N GLY A 10 -0.89 4.58 -6.01
CA GLY A 10 -0.52 3.81 -4.84
C GLY A 10 -1.00 2.35 -4.82
N VAL A 11 -0.71 1.68 -3.71
CA VAL A 11 -1.07 0.28 -3.45
C VAL A 11 -1.94 0.20 -2.21
N PHE A 12 -3.10 -0.42 -2.33
CA PHE A 12 -3.98 -0.69 -1.20
C PHE A 12 -3.72 -2.08 -0.64
N VAL A 13 -3.51 -2.15 0.67
CA VAL A 13 -3.18 -3.36 1.39
C VAL A 13 -4.27 -3.62 2.41
N GLU A 14 -4.81 -4.83 2.41
CA GLU A 14 -5.76 -5.26 3.43
C GLU A 14 -5.00 -5.61 4.72
N LEU A 15 -5.37 -4.93 5.80
CA LEU A 15 -4.87 -5.15 7.15
C LEU A 15 -5.88 -6.00 7.94
N ASP A 16 -5.39 -6.61 9.02
CA ASP A 16 -6.28 -7.33 9.93
C ASP A 16 -7.37 -6.40 10.50
N GLY A 17 -8.57 -6.96 10.65
CA GLY A 17 -9.74 -6.20 11.12
C GLY A 17 -10.51 -5.45 10.04
N GLY A 18 -10.22 -5.70 8.75
CA GLY A 18 -10.95 -5.11 7.63
C GLY A 18 -10.61 -3.65 7.36
N ILE A 19 -9.46 -3.19 7.86
CA ILE A 19 -8.96 -1.83 7.64
C ILE A 19 -8.10 -1.84 6.38
N ASP A 20 -8.34 -0.87 5.49
CA ASP A 20 -7.52 -0.68 4.31
C ASP A 20 -6.38 0.29 4.62
N GLY A 21 -5.15 -0.15 4.34
CA GLY A 21 -3.97 0.70 4.34
C GLY A 21 -3.62 1.15 2.93
N LEU A 22 -3.06 2.35 2.81
CA LEU A 22 -2.58 2.91 1.54
C LEU A 22 -1.08 3.16 1.60
N ILE A 23 -0.36 2.57 0.65
CA ILE A 23 1.01 2.97 0.30
C ILE A 23 0.89 3.98 -0.84
N HIS A 24 1.33 5.21 -0.59
CA HIS A 24 1.28 6.26 -1.61
C HIS A 24 2.41 6.04 -2.64
N HIS A 25 2.20 6.40 -3.91
CA HIS A 25 3.23 6.24 -4.95
C HIS A 25 4.57 6.91 -4.60
N SER A 26 4.55 7.98 -3.81
CA SER A 26 5.77 8.67 -3.35
C SER A 26 6.64 7.81 -2.42
N GLU A 27 6.05 6.79 -1.80
CA GLU A 27 6.75 5.82 -0.94
C GLU A 27 7.28 4.62 -1.73
N ILE A 28 6.99 4.54 -3.04
CA ILE A 28 7.33 3.42 -3.91
C ILE A 28 8.36 3.89 -4.92
N ASP A 29 9.58 3.35 -4.85
CA ASP A 29 10.58 3.58 -5.88
C ASP A 29 10.32 2.68 -7.09
N VAL A 30 9.65 3.23 -8.10
CA VAL A 30 9.29 2.49 -9.32
C VAL A 30 10.38 2.52 -10.40
N GLY A 31 11.41 3.37 -10.25
CA GLY A 31 12.43 3.58 -11.27
C GLY A 31 11.84 3.88 -12.66
N THR A 32 12.02 2.94 -13.60
CA THR A 32 11.49 3.04 -14.97
C THR A 32 10.22 2.21 -15.23
N GLN A 33 9.68 1.54 -14.20
CA GLN A 33 8.48 0.70 -14.28
C GLN A 33 7.25 1.44 -13.76
N THR A 34 6.08 0.82 -13.89
CA THR A 34 4.86 1.30 -13.21
C THR A 34 4.60 0.51 -11.93
N ILE A 35 3.83 1.08 -11.00
CA ILE A 35 3.41 0.37 -9.78
C ILE A 35 2.66 -0.93 -10.15
N GLN A 36 1.87 -0.91 -11.23
CA GLN A 36 1.10 -2.06 -11.69
C GLN A 36 1.97 -3.20 -12.21
N ASP A 37 3.18 -2.89 -12.72
CA ASP A 37 4.15 -3.90 -13.16
C ASP A 37 4.89 -4.54 -11.97
N MET A 38 5.06 -3.79 -10.88
CA MET A 38 5.82 -4.21 -9.70
C MET A 38 4.99 -4.98 -8.67
N TYR A 39 3.68 -4.76 -8.64
CA TYR A 39 2.80 -5.30 -7.61
C TYR A 39 1.55 -5.93 -8.20
N GLN A 40 1.14 -7.07 -7.64
CA GLN A 40 -0.06 -7.77 -8.09
C GLN A 40 -1.09 -7.92 -6.96
N VAL A 41 -2.37 -7.90 -7.33
CA VAL A 41 -3.46 -8.18 -6.38
C VAL A 41 -3.31 -9.60 -5.82
N GLY A 42 -3.43 -9.73 -4.51
CA GLY A 42 -3.25 -10.98 -3.77
C GLY A 42 -1.81 -11.27 -3.34
N GLU A 43 -0.84 -10.49 -3.81
CA GLU A 43 0.56 -10.59 -3.40
C GLU A 43 0.73 -10.22 -1.93
N GLU A 44 1.67 -10.89 -1.25
CA GLU A 44 2.02 -10.60 0.13
C GLU A 44 3.10 -9.53 0.20
N VAL A 45 2.83 -8.48 0.97
CA VAL A 45 3.77 -7.38 1.21
C VAL A 45 4.00 -7.16 2.69
N THR A 46 5.21 -6.68 2.99
CA THR A 46 5.60 -6.20 4.32
C THR A 46 5.58 -4.67 4.31
N VAL A 47 4.88 -4.11 5.27
CA VAL A 47 4.68 -2.66 5.40
C VAL A 47 4.83 -2.24 6.85
N SER A 48 5.15 -0.98 7.06
CA SER A 48 5.12 -0.32 8.36
C SER A 48 4.10 0.80 8.34
N ILE A 49 3.49 1.08 9.50
CA ILE A 49 2.58 2.20 9.67
C ILE A 49 3.40 3.49 9.73
N SER A 50 3.18 4.38 8.77
CA SER A 50 3.82 5.71 8.73
C SER A 50 2.90 6.81 9.22
N GLY A 51 1.58 6.58 9.23
CA GLY A 51 0.61 7.53 9.76
C GLY A 51 -0.79 6.95 9.87
N MET A 52 -1.65 7.61 10.63
CA MET A 52 -3.04 7.23 10.80
C MET A 52 -3.90 8.50 10.77
N ASP A 53 -4.93 8.48 9.93
CA ASP A 53 -5.97 9.50 9.86
C ASP A 53 -7.26 8.90 10.41
N SER A 54 -7.50 9.13 11.70
CA SER A 54 -8.65 8.60 12.42
C SER A 54 -9.97 9.25 12.02
N GLU A 55 -9.95 10.45 11.44
CA GLU A 55 -11.17 11.11 10.94
C GLU A 55 -11.66 10.47 9.65
N ARG A 56 -10.73 9.92 8.85
CA ARG A 56 -11.03 9.28 7.56
C ARG A 56 -10.97 7.76 7.58
N GLU A 57 -10.69 7.17 8.73
CA GLU A 57 -10.49 5.73 8.92
C GLU A 57 -9.44 5.14 7.95
N ARG A 58 -8.33 5.85 7.75
CA ARG A 58 -7.26 5.44 6.82
C ARG A 58 -5.91 5.34 7.51
N ILE A 59 -5.17 4.30 7.15
CA ILE A 59 -3.80 4.08 7.62
C ILE A 59 -2.84 4.31 6.46
N SER A 60 -1.88 5.22 6.65
CA SER A 60 -0.76 5.41 5.73
C SER A 60 0.30 4.37 6.03
N LEU A 61 0.75 3.71 4.97
CA LEU A 61 1.72 2.63 5.02
C LEU A 61 2.95 3.01 4.20
N SER A 62 4.10 2.54 4.64
CA SER A 62 5.36 2.60 3.89
C SER A 62 5.88 1.17 3.69
N LEU A 63 6.49 0.92 2.53
CA LEU A 63 7.10 -0.37 2.23
C LEU A 63 8.28 -0.64 3.15
N VAL A 64 8.36 -1.86 3.67
CA VAL A 64 9.54 -2.35 4.37
C VAL A 64 10.19 -3.36 3.44
N SER A 65 11.32 -2.98 2.86
CA SER A 65 12.18 -3.87 2.07
C SER A 65 12.78 -4.98 2.92
#